data_AF-A0A971REX0-F1
#
_entry.id   AF-A0A971REX0-F1
#
_cell.length_a   1.000
_cell.length_b   1.000
_cell.length_c   1.000
_cell.angle_alpha   90.00
_cell.angle_beta   90.00
_cell.angle_gamma   90.00
#
_symmetry.space_group_name_H-M   'P 1'
#
loop_
_entity.id
_entity.type
_entity.pdbx_description
1 polymer ?
#
loop_
_entity_poly.entity_id
_entity_poly.type
_entity_poly.pdbx_seq_one_letter_code
_entity_poly.pdbx_strand_id
1 'polypeptide(L)'
;NVNAVDISEQALTVARQNAERYGLRERIRFVRSDLLSALPGRFDLIVANLPYIGPETWPELQASIQKHEPRLALDGGPEGTALIERLLTSLPSALARPGLALLECDPRQAQALAVSAQRALPDATVQVLRDLAGWDRLIRIERAEVTMTDPRMEQYDTVVLRADDPRAIAQAVNTLRRGGLVVFPTDTVYGVGCDLWSAPALEQLYRAKGRPAELAIPVLVSGPEGVATVARWLPDRFEELAGRFWPGGLTIVLPRQSNLPERLTSGRDTVAVRLPDHPVARALIAASGGALAVTSANVSGRPAATTAQDALADLAGRVELVLDGGACPQGVASSIVDLSVSPPRLLRPGALDVAALREILPDLEA
;
A
#
# COMPACT_ATOMS: atom_id res chain seq x y z
N ASN A 1 -18.82 -11.47 -9.22
CA ASN A 1 -20.16 -11.04 -8.73
C ASN A 1 -20.56 -9.78 -9.44
N VAL A 2 -21.73 -9.74 -10.10
CA VAL A 2 -22.22 -8.55 -10.81
C VAL A 2 -23.40 -7.96 -10.04
N ASN A 3 -23.38 -6.65 -9.80
CA ASN A 3 -24.55 -5.93 -9.28
C ASN A 3 -25.20 -5.16 -10.43
N ALA A 4 -26.47 -5.43 -10.70
CA ALA A 4 -27.30 -4.66 -11.63
C ALA A 4 -28.22 -3.75 -10.82
N VAL A 5 -28.14 -2.45 -11.09
CA VAL A 5 -28.81 -1.41 -10.30
C VAL A 5 -29.71 -0.56 -11.17
N ASP A 6 -30.90 -0.28 -10.65
CA ASP A 6 -31.82 0.70 -11.21
C ASP A 6 -32.69 1.30 -10.10
N ILE A 7 -33.19 2.52 -10.28
CA ILE A 7 -34.16 3.13 -9.37
C ILE A 7 -35.58 2.58 -9.58
N SER A 8 -35.85 2.05 -10.78
CA SER A 8 -37.12 1.49 -11.23
C SER A 8 -37.20 -0.03 -10.98
N GLU A 9 -38.14 -0.44 -10.11
CA GLU A 9 -38.41 -1.86 -9.87
C GLU A 9 -38.97 -2.57 -11.13
N GLN A 10 -39.65 -1.83 -12.00
CA GLN A 10 -40.17 -2.37 -13.26
C GLN A 10 -39.01 -2.71 -14.21
N ALA A 11 -38.01 -1.83 -14.32
CA ALA A 11 -36.81 -2.08 -15.11
C ALA A 11 -36.03 -3.28 -14.57
N LEU A 12 -35.85 -3.37 -13.24
CA LEU A 12 -35.23 -4.54 -12.61
C LEU A 12 -35.99 -5.84 -12.87
N THR A 13 -37.33 -5.79 -12.92
CA THR A 13 -38.15 -6.96 -13.23
C THR A 13 -37.88 -7.47 -14.65
N VAL A 14 -37.84 -6.58 -15.64
CA VAL A 14 -37.48 -6.93 -17.02
C VAL A 14 -36.05 -7.46 -17.09
N ALA A 15 -35.11 -6.84 -16.38
CA ALA A 15 -33.71 -7.28 -16.35
C ALA A 15 -33.55 -8.68 -15.73
N ARG A 16 -34.33 -9.00 -14.68
CA ARG A 16 -34.38 -10.35 -14.08
C ARG A 16 -34.91 -11.39 -15.06
N GLN A 17 -36.00 -11.09 -15.77
CA GLN A 17 -36.55 -11.98 -16.80
C GLN A 17 -35.54 -12.24 -17.92
N ASN A 18 -34.80 -11.21 -18.35
CA ASN A 18 -33.72 -11.38 -19.33
C ASN A 18 -32.60 -12.27 -18.79
N ALA A 19 -32.18 -12.06 -17.54
CA ALA A 19 -31.16 -12.90 -16.93
C ALA A 19 -31.61 -14.36 -16.77
N GLU A 20 -32.89 -14.61 -16.47
CA GLU A 20 -33.46 -15.97 -16.45
C GLU A 20 -33.45 -16.61 -17.84
N ARG A 21 -33.92 -15.88 -18.86
CA ARG A 21 -33.95 -16.36 -20.25
C ARG A 21 -32.58 -16.80 -20.76
N TYR A 22 -31.51 -16.13 -20.32
CA TYR A 22 -30.13 -16.43 -20.73
C TYR A 22 -29.35 -17.28 -19.70
N GLY A 23 -29.99 -17.79 -18.64
CA GLY A 23 -29.31 -18.63 -17.63
C GLY A 23 -28.27 -17.90 -16.79
N LEU A 24 -28.38 -16.59 -16.63
CA LEU A 24 -27.46 -15.72 -15.88
C LEU A 24 -27.98 -15.32 -14.49
N ARG A 25 -29.15 -15.81 -14.09
CA ARG A 25 -29.87 -15.35 -12.89
C ARG A 25 -29.05 -15.41 -11.59
N GLU A 26 -28.21 -16.44 -11.45
CA GLU A 26 -27.37 -16.66 -10.27
C GLU A 26 -26.09 -15.79 -10.27
N ARG A 27 -25.70 -15.25 -11.43
CA ARG A 27 -24.48 -14.46 -11.59
C ARG A 27 -24.68 -12.96 -11.33
N ILE A 28 -25.94 -12.50 -11.32
CA ILE A 28 -26.33 -11.09 -11.23
C ILE A 28 -27.21 -10.87 -10.01
N ARG A 29 -26.76 -9.98 -9.12
CA ARG A 29 -27.55 -9.45 -8.02
C ARG A 29 -28.27 -8.18 -8.48
N PHE A 30 -29.59 -8.21 -8.49
CA PHE A 30 -30.42 -7.05 -8.84
C PHE A 30 -30.75 -6.26 -7.59
N VAL A 31 -30.43 -4.97 -7.58
CA VAL A 31 -30.60 -4.09 -6.41
C VAL A 31 -31.32 -2.82 -6.84
N ARG A 32 -32.44 -2.51 -6.18
CA ARG A 32 -33.09 -1.21 -6.34
C ARG A 32 -32.30 -0.16 -5.58
N SER A 33 -31.74 0.81 -6.28
CA SER A 33 -30.87 1.84 -5.69
C SER A 33 -30.81 3.07 -6.58
N ASP A 34 -30.68 4.24 -5.94
CA ASP A 34 -30.28 5.47 -6.62
C ASP A 34 -28.76 5.47 -6.73
N LEU A 35 -28.26 5.30 -7.96
CA LEU A 35 -26.84 5.09 -8.24
C LEU A 35 -26.26 4.01 -7.29
N LEU A 36 -25.15 4.31 -6.62
CA LEU A 36 -24.44 3.36 -5.75
C LEU A 36 -24.89 3.38 -4.29
N SER A 37 -25.96 4.12 -3.94
CA SER A 37 -26.34 4.36 -2.53
C SER A 37 -26.62 3.09 -1.71
N ALA A 38 -27.20 2.04 -2.31
CA ALA A 38 -27.44 0.77 -1.62
C ALA A 38 -26.30 -0.27 -1.78
N LEU A 39 -25.19 0.13 -2.41
CA LEU A 39 -24.07 -0.75 -2.72
C LEU A 39 -22.82 -0.33 -1.94
N PRO A 40 -22.54 -0.98 -0.79
CA PRO A 40 -21.31 -0.70 -0.05
C PRO A 40 -20.09 -1.31 -0.76
N GLY A 41 -18.96 -0.62 -0.68
CA GLY A 41 -17.66 -1.13 -1.11
C GLY A 41 -17.13 -0.50 -2.40
N ARG A 42 -16.08 -1.11 -2.93
CA ARG A 42 -15.40 -0.70 -4.17
C ARG A 42 -15.63 -1.71 -5.28
N PHE A 43 -15.64 -1.23 -6.51
CA PHE A 43 -15.87 -2.03 -7.72
C PHE A 43 -14.67 -1.94 -8.66
N ASP A 44 -14.24 -3.08 -9.17
CA ASP A 44 -13.19 -3.17 -10.19
C ASP A 44 -13.67 -2.59 -11.54
N LEU A 45 -14.96 -2.71 -11.82
CA LEU A 45 -15.62 -2.22 -13.02
C LEU A 45 -16.96 -1.57 -12.68
N ILE A 46 -17.17 -0.33 -13.13
CA ILE A 46 -18.46 0.37 -13.10
C ILE A 46 -18.86 0.68 -14.54
N VAL A 47 -20.01 0.19 -14.98
CA VAL A 47 -20.58 0.53 -16.30
C VAL A 47 -21.92 1.19 -16.06
N ALA A 48 -22.15 2.35 -16.65
CA ALA A 48 -23.39 3.08 -16.47
C ALA A 48 -23.89 3.68 -17.78
N ASN A 49 -25.14 3.37 -18.11
CA ASN A 49 -25.93 4.12 -19.08
C ASN A 49 -27.00 4.85 -18.28
N LEU A 50 -26.76 6.14 -18.03
CA LEU A 50 -27.63 6.97 -17.22
C LEU A 50 -28.45 7.90 -18.11
N PRO A 51 -29.67 8.29 -17.70
CA PRO A 51 -30.43 9.33 -18.35
C PRO A 51 -29.60 10.61 -18.54
N TYR A 52 -29.58 11.16 -19.76
CA TYR A 52 -28.76 12.33 -20.10
C TYR A 52 -29.47 13.44 -20.89
N ILE A 53 -30.79 13.35 -21.06
CA ILE A 53 -31.58 14.33 -21.81
C ILE A 53 -31.96 15.49 -20.91
N GLY A 54 -31.52 16.70 -21.28
CA GLY A 54 -31.95 17.94 -20.64
C GLY A 54 -33.26 18.49 -21.22
N PRO A 55 -33.91 19.46 -20.53
CA PRO A 55 -35.19 20.03 -20.96
C PRO A 55 -35.18 20.60 -22.38
N GLU A 56 -34.08 21.22 -22.79
CA GLU A 56 -33.92 21.86 -24.11
C GLU A 56 -33.85 20.85 -25.27
N THR A 57 -33.37 19.63 -25.01
CA THR A 57 -33.28 18.56 -26.02
C THR A 57 -34.60 17.82 -26.20
N TRP A 58 -35.49 17.89 -25.21
CA TRP A 58 -36.72 17.10 -25.19
C TRP A 58 -37.62 17.31 -26.43
N PRO A 59 -37.81 18.56 -26.93
CA PRO A 59 -38.57 18.80 -28.15
C PRO A 59 -37.94 18.22 -29.43
N GLU A 60 -36.62 18.00 -29.43
CA GLU A 60 -35.85 17.50 -30.59
C GLU A 60 -35.91 15.97 -30.72
N LEU A 61 -36.38 15.28 -29.68
CA LEU A 61 -36.49 13.83 -29.69
C LEU A 61 -37.50 13.35 -30.73
N GLN A 62 -37.29 12.16 -31.29
CA GLN A 62 -38.27 11.54 -32.17
C GLN A 62 -39.62 11.35 -31.46
N ALA A 63 -40.72 11.55 -32.17
CA ALA A 63 -42.07 11.43 -31.60
C ALA A 63 -42.34 10.06 -30.96
N SER A 64 -41.73 9.00 -31.47
CA SER A 64 -41.78 7.66 -30.88
C SER A 64 -41.16 7.62 -29.49
N ILE A 65 -39.98 8.24 -29.30
CA ILE A 65 -39.28 8.33 -28.02
C ILE A 65 -40.12 9.14 -27.03
N GLN A 66 -40.60 10.32 -27.44
CA GLN A 66 -41.44 11.18 -26.60
C GLN A 66 -42.72 10.47 -26.11
N LYS A 67 -43.27 9.57 -26.94
CA LYS A 67 -44.53 8.87 -26.66
C LYS A 67 -44.36 7.58 -25.85
N HIS A 68 -43.25 6.86 -26.04
CA HIS A 68 -43.11 5.50 -25.55
C HIS A 68 -42.05 5.31 -24.47
N GLU A 69 -41.02 6.17 -24.40
CA GLU A 69 -40.01 6.06 -23.36
C GLU A 69 -40.45 6.77 -22.08
N PRO A 70 -40.32 6.11 -20.91
CA PRO A 70 -40.67 6.75 -19.64
C PRO A 70 -39.70 7.90 -19.37
N ARG A 71 -40.22 9.04 -18.90
CA ARG A 71 -39.40 10.22 -18.60
C ARG A 71 -38.22 9.92 -17.68
N LEU A 72 -38.42 9.05 -16.68
CA LEU A 72 -37.38 8.59 -15.75
C LEU A 72 -36.16 7.94 -16.44
N ALA A 73 -36.35 7.32 -17.61
CA ALA A 73 -35.26 6.69 -18.36
C ALA A 73 -34.44 7.67 -19.20
N LEU A 74 -34.94 8.90 -19.41
CA LEU A 74 -34.31 9.88 -20.29
C LEU A 74 -33.87 11.15 -19.57
N ASP A 75 -34.60 11.57 -18.53
CA ASP A 75 -34.41 12.83 -17.82
C ASP A 75 -33.07 12.86 -17.05
N GLY A 76 -32.09 13.58 -17.62
CA GLY A 76 -30.78 13.79 -17.03
C GLY A 76 -30.72 14.97 -16.06
N GLY A 77 -31.86 15.58 -15.71
CA GLY A 77 -31.94 16.78 -14.91
C GLY A 77 -31.71 18.07 -15.70
N PRO A 78 -31.53 19.22 -15.01
CA PRO A 78 -31.52 20.55 -15.63
C PRO A 78 -30.53 20.71 -16.80
N GLU A 79 -29.32 20.19 -16.64
CA GLU A 79 -28.25 20.26 -17.65
C GLU A 79 -28.13 18.95 -18.48
N GLY A 80 -29.01 17.98 -18.24
CA GLY A 80 -28.88 16.62 -18.77
C GLY A 80 -27.72 15.81 -18.17
N THR A 81 -26.79 16.38 -17.41
CA THR A 81 -25.63 15.64 -16.86
C THR A 81 -25.76 15.28 -15.38
N ALA A 82 -26.85 15.65 -14.71
CA ALA A 82 -26.91 15.67 -13.24
C ALA A 82 -26.68 14.29 -12.61
N LEU A 83 -27.21 13.22 -13.21
CA LEU A 83 -26.99 11.86 -12.71
C LEU A 83 -25.56 11.38 -12.94
N ILE A 84 -24.98 11.70 -14.10
CA ILE A 84 -23.59 11.35 -14.42
C ILE A 84 -22.65 12.07 -13.45
N GLU A 85 -22.84 13.36 -13.21
CA GLU A 85 -22.01 14.14 -12.27
C GLU A 85 -22.12 13.66 -10.82
N ARG A 86 -23.32 13.26 -10.38
CA ARG A 86 -23.51 12.60 -9.08
C ARG A 86 -22.75 11.28 -9.00
N LEU A 87 -22.78 10.47 -10.06
CA LEU A 87 -21.99 9.24 -10.11
C LEU A 87 -20.49 9.55 -10.07
N LEU A 88 -20.01 10.51 -10.86
CA LEU A 88 -18.61 10.97 -10.86
C LEU A 88 -18.14 11.36 -9.45
N THR A 89 -18.99 12.07 -8.69
CA THR A 89 -18.70 12.48 -7.31
C THR A 89 -18.54 11.29 -6.35
N SER A 90 -19.18 10.16 -6.64
CA SER A 90 -19.06 8.93 -5.85
C SER A 90 -17.87 8.04 -6.26
N LEU A 91 -17.31 8.21 -7.45
CA LEU A 91 -16.23 7.34 -7.95
C LEU A 91 -14.96 7.32 -7.07
N PRO A 92 -14.52 8.41 -6.40
CA PRO A 92 -13.35 8.36 -5.52
C PRO A 92 -13.44 7.29 -4.43
N SER A 93 -14.63 7.09 -3.85
CA SER A 93 -14.88 6.08 -2.82
C SER A 93 -15.37 4.74 -3.39
N ALA A 94 -15.97 4.72 -4.59
CA ALA A 94 -16.58 3.53 -5.16
C ALA A 94 -15.73 2.79 -6.21
N LEU A 95 -14.82 3.44 -6.92
CA LEU A 95 -13.98 2.80 -7.93
C LEU A 95 -12.71 2.24 -7.27
N ALA A 96 -12.40 0.96 -7.52
CA ALA A 96 -11.20 0.30 -7.01
C ALA A 96 -9.90 0.85 -7.65
N ARG A 97 -8.76 0.39 -7.15
CA ARG A 97 -7.44 0.58 -7.75
C ARG A 97 -6.74 -0.79 -7.84
N PRO A 98 -6.42 -1.30 -9.04
CA PRO A 98 -6.83 -0.76 -10.33
C PRO A 98 -8.36 -0.81 -10.51
N GLY A 99 -8.92 0.04 -11.36
CA GLY A 99 -10.36 0.07 -11.58
C GLY A 99 -10.76 0.84 -12.84
N LEU A 100 -11.85 0.42 -13.48
CA LEU A 100 -12.36 1.00 -14.71
C LEU A 100 -13.81 1.47 -14.54
N ALA A 101 -14.12 2.71 -14.93
CA ALA A 101 -15.49 3.16 -15.12
C ALA A 101 -15.74 3.54 -16.59
N LEU A 102 -16.86 3.08 -17.14
CA LEU A 102 -17.31 3.34 -18.50
C LEU A 102 -18.72 3.95 -18.43
N LEU A 103 -18.82 5.24 -18.78
CA LEU A 103 -20.06 6.00 -18.66
C LEU A 103 -20.54 6.44 -20.04
N GLU A 104 -21.74 6.00 -20.44
CA GLU A 104 -22.37 6.47 -21.68
C GLU A 104 -22.86 7.91 -21.53
N CYS A 105 -22.72 8.72 -22.58
CA CYS A 105 -23.16 10.11 -22.56
C CYS A 105 -23.67 10.62 -23.92
N ASP A 106 -24.27 11.81 -23.91
CA ASP A 106 -24.56 12.57 -25.13
C ASP A 106 -23.26 13.17 -25.71
N PRO A 107 -23.04 13.11 -27.05
CA PRO A 107 -21.84 13.66 -27.68
C PRO A 107 -21.61 15.15 -27.41
N ARG A 108 -22.68 15.93 -27.23
CA ARG A 108 -22.60 17.37 -26.92
C ARG A 108 -22.04 17.61 -25.52
N GLN A 109 -22.17 16.64 -24.62
CA GLN A 109 -21.76 16.73 -23.22
C GLN A 109 -20.43 16.03 -22.95
N ALA A 110 -19.96 15.17 -23.85
CA ALA A 110 -18.82 14.27 -23.63
C ALA A 110 -17.55 15.00 -23.14
N GLN A 111 -17.18 16.12 -23.78
CA GLN A 111 -15.97 16.85 -23.38
C GLN A 111 -16.10 17.50 -22.00
N ALA A 112 -17.28 18.04 -21.66
CA ALA A 112 -17.53 18.64 -20.35
C ALA A 112 -17.51 17.56 -19.25
N LEU A 113 -18.11 16.40 -19.52
CA LEU A 113 -18.11 15.26 -18.61
C LEU A 113 -16.71 14.68 -18.41
N ALA A 114 -15.85 14.66 -19.43
CA ALA A 114 -14.46 14.27 -19.28
C ALA A 114 -13.69 15.21 -18.33
N VAL A 115 -13.93 16.52 -18.43
CA VAL A 115 -13.35 17.51 -17.50
C VAL A 115 -13.87 17.30 -16.08
N SER A 116 -15.18 17.08 -15.90
CA SER A 116 -15.77 16.76 -14.60
C SER A 116 -15.21 15.46 -14.01
N ALA A 117 -15.02 14.43 -14.84
CA ALA A 117 -14.44 13.16 -14.43
C ALA A 117 -12.98 13.32 -13.99
N GLN A 118 -12.18 14.06 -14.74
CA GLN A 118 -10.78 14.35 -14.38
C GLN A 118 -10.69 15.15 -13.08
N ARG A 119 -11.65 16.06 -12.83
CA ARG A 119 -11.71 16.81 -11.57
C ARG A 119 -12.11 15.92 -10.39
N ALA A 120 -13.06 15.00 -10.58
CA ALA A 120 -13.50 14.08 -9.55
C ALA A 120 -12.40 13.05 -9.19
N LEU A 121 -11.64 12.60 -10.18
CA LEU A 121 -10.54 11.64 -10.05
C LEU A 121 -9.26 12.17 -10.72
N PRO A 122 -8.51 13.09 -10.07
CA PRO A 122 -7.30 13.67 -10.65
C PRO A 122 -6.19 12.64 -10.95
N ASP A 123 -6.23 11.49 -10.26
CA ASP A 123 -5.30 10.37 -10.39
C ASP A 123 -5.67 9.38 -11.52
N ALA A 124 -6.86 9.52 -12.12
CA ALA A 124 -7.31 8.63 -13.18
C ALA A 124 -6.89 9.15 -14.57
N THR A 125 -6.69 8.21 -15.49
CA THR A 125 -6.66 8.50 -16.92
C THR A 125 -8.10 8.61 -17.42
N VAL A 126 -8.47 9.76 -17.98
CA VAL A 126 -9.80 9.98 -18.57
C VAL A 126 -9.69 10.10 -20.08
N GLN A 127 -10.52 9.33 -20.80
CA GLN A 127 -10.57 9.34 -22.26
C GLN A 127 -12.03 9.41 -22.73
N VAL A 128 -12.27 10.19 -23.79
CA VAL A 128 -13.52 10.15 -24.53
C VAL A 128 -13.36 9.15 -25.67
N LEU A 129 -14.21 8.13 -25.70
CA LEU A 129 -14.21 7.11 -26.74
C LEU A 129 -15.41 7.27 -27.67
N ARG A 130 -15.17 6.94 -28.93
CA ARG A 130 -16.18 6.98 -29.98
C ARG A 130 -16.95 5.68 -30.07
N ASP A 131 -18.23 5.77 -30.39
CA ASP A 131 -19.03 4.63 -30.81
C ASP A 131 -18.67 4.17 -32.24
N LEU A 132 -19.34 3.12 -32.71
CA LEU A 132 -19.18 2.58 -34.07
C LEU A 132 -19.61 3.56 -35.18
N ALA A 133 -20.41 4.56 -34.84
CA ALA A 133 -20.84 5.62 -35.76
C ALA A 133 -19.93 6.86 -35.71
N GLY A 134 -18.86 6.82 -34.90
CA GLY A 134 -17.85 7.88 -34.80
C GLY A 134 -18.21 9.00 -33.84
N TRP A 135 -19.27 8.87 -33.04
CA TRP A 135 -19.70 9.88 -32.07
C TRP A 135 -19.02 9.66 -30.73
N ASP A 136 -18.58 10.74 -30.10
CA ASP A 136 -18.04 10.74 -28.74
C ASP A 136 -19.15 10.31 -27.76
N ARG A 137 -19.14 9.04 -27.32
CA ARG A 137 -20.29 8.42 -26.63
C ARG A 137 -19.97 7.80 -25.29
N LEU A 138 -18.70 7.66 -24.96
CA LEU A 138 -18.29 6.95 -23.76
C LEU A 138 -17.15 7.69 -23.06
N ILE A 139 -17.32 7.96 -21.77
CA ILE A 139 -16.26 8.43 -20.89
C ILE A 139 -15.61 7.20 -20.25
N ARG A 140 -14.36 6.92 -20.62
CA ARG A 140 -13.50 5.92 -19.99
C ARG A 140 -12.68 6.58 -18.89
N ILE A 141 -12.83 6.08 -17.67
CA ILE A 141 -12.09 6.53 -16.49
C ILE A 141 -11.33 5.34 -15.94
N GLU A 142 -10.01 5.37 -16.05
CA GLU A 142 -9.15 4.27 -15.65
C GLU A 142 -8.26 4.71 -14.50
N ARG A 143 -8.43 4.05 -13.35
CA ARG A 143 -7.52 4.16 -12.22
C ARG A 143 -6.50 3.05 -12.34
N ALA A 144 -5.25 3.43 -12.59
CA ALA A 144 -4.15 2.49 -12.50
C ALA A 144 -4.04 1.95 -11.07
N GLU A 145 -3.30 0.84 -10.91
CA GLU A 145 -2.64 0.60 -9.64
C GLU A 145 -1.87 1.86 -9.24
N VAL A 146 -1.69 2.07 -7.93
CA VAL A 146 -0.81 3.13 -7.48
C VAL A 146 0.62 2.72 -7.83
N THR A 147 1.04 2.95 -9.07
CA THR A 147 2.45 3.03 -9.41
C THR A 147 2.92 4.32 -8.77
N MET A 148 3.75 4.17 -7.73
CA MET A 148 4.14 5.23 -6.83
C MET A 148 4.95 6.34 -7.51
N THR A 149 4.27 7.27 -8.20
CA THR A 149 4.86 8.43 -8.85
C THR A 149 3.97 9.68 -8.65
N ASP A 150 3.84 10.16 -7.41
CA ASP A 150 3.59 11.59 -7.08
C ASP A 150 4.23 11.90 -5.70
N PRO A 151 5.09 12.93 -5.54
CA PRO A 151 5.91 13.17 -4.34
C PRO A 151 5.20 13.88 -3.18
N ARG A 152 3.88 14.05 -3.20
CA ARG A 152 3.16 14.65 -2.06
C ARG A 152 3.05 13.62 -0.94
N MET A 153 3.84 13.82 0.12
CA MET A 153 3.77 13.03 1.35
C MET A 153 2.29 12.85 1.75
N GLU A 154 1.78 11.63 1.72
CA GLU A 154 0.61 11.28 2.51
C GLU A 154 0.98 11.60 3.96
N GLN A 155 0.55 12.75 4.46
CA GLN A 155 0.72 13.09 5.87
C GLN A 155 -0.20 12.15 6.65
N TYR A 156 0.36 11.06 7.16
CA TYR A 156 -0.38 10.18 8.08
C TYR A 156 -0.69 10.94 9.37
N ASP A 157 -1.86 10.71 9.94
CA ASP A 157 -2.06 11.02 11.35
C ASP A 157 -1.34 9.95 12.17
N THR A 158 -0.06 10.19 12.45
CA THR A 158 0.82 9.22 13.11
C THR A 158 0.29 8.87 14.49
N VAL A 159 -0.15 7.63 14.67
CA VAL A 159 -0.65 7.13 15.95
C VAL A 159 0.54 6.78 16.83
N VAL A 160 0.48 7.16 18.11
CA VAL A 160 1.47 6.78 19.11
C VAL A 160 0.81 5.89 20.16
N LEU A 161 1.37 4.72 20.38
CA LEU A 161 0.94 3.78 21.42
C LEU A 161 2.08 3.49 22.36
N ARG A 162 1.80 3.37 23.66
CA ARG A 162 2.77 2.80 24.57
C ARG A 162 2.99 1.33 24.25
N ALA A 163 4.24 0.88 24.26
CA ALA A 163 4.59 -0.50 23.95
C ALA A 163 4.10 -1.50 25.01
N ASP A 164 3.73 -1.01 26.20
CA ASP A 164 3.09 -1.78 27.27
C ASP A 164 1.55 -1.91 27.12
N ASP A 165 0.91 -1.23 26.14
CA ASP A 165 -0.51 -1.42 25.84
C ASP A 165 -0.72 -2.85 25.29
N PRO A 166 -1.63 -3.65 25.88
CA PRO A 166 -1.93 -5.01 25.42
C PRO A 166 -2.33 -5.12 23.94
N ARG A 167 -2.78 -4.02 23.31
CA ARG A 167 -3.20 -3.96 21.90
C ARG A 167 -2.08 -3.48 20.98
N ALA A 168 -0.97 -2.96 21.51
CA ALA A 168 0.10 -2.33 20.74
C ALA A 168 0.64 -3.25 19.63
N ILE A 169 1.01 -4.48 20.00
CA ILE A 169 1.53 -5.47 19.04
C ILE A 169 0.47 -5.83 18.00
N ALA A 170 -0.78 -6.07 18.40
CA ALA A 170 -1.85 -6.42 17.48
C ALA A 170 -2.14 -5.29 16.46
N GLN A 171 -2.13 -4.03 16.91
CA GLN A 171 -2.31 -2.88 16.04
C GLN A 171 -1.11 -2.70 15.09
N ALA A 172 0.12 -2.87 15.59
CA ALA A 172 1.32 -2.82 14.76
C ALA A 172 1.33 -3.89 13.66
N VAL A 173 0.99 -5.14 13.99
CA VAL A 173 0.87 -6.23 13.01
C VAL A 173 -0.19 -5.90 11.96
N ASN A 174 -1.34 -5.35 12.36
CA ASN A 174 -2.39 -4.96 11.42
C ASN A 174 -1.95 -3.79 10.52
N THR A 175 -1.17 -2.85 11.02
CA THR A 175 -0.55 -1.78 10.21
C THR A 175 0.40 -2.36 9.17
N LEU A 176 1.32 -3.24 9.57
CA LEU A 176 2.26 -3.90 8.67
C LEU A 176 1.53 -4.72 7.58
N ARG A 177 0.51 -5.50 7.95
CA ARG A 177 -0.31 -6.31 7.01
C ARG A 177 -1.06 -5.46 5.98
N ARG A 178 -1.34 -4.20 6.28
CA ARG A 178 -1.97 -3.25 5.34
C ARG A 178 -0.94 -2.50 4.49
N GLY A 179 0.35 -2.86 4.59
CA GLY A 179 1.45 -2.25 3.87
C GLY A 179 2.04 -1.01 4.54
N GLY A 180 1.58 -0.64 5.74
CA GLY A 180 2.05 0.55 6.45
C GLY A 180 3.38 0.36 7.18
N LEU A 181 3.91 1.45 7.71
CA LEU A 181 5.17 1.51 8.46
C LEU A 181 4.91 1.57 9.96
N VAL A 182 5.73 0.84 10.72
CA VAL A 182 5.72 0.87 12.19
C VAL A 182 7.09 1.26 12.70
N VAL A 183 7.13 2.27 13.57
CA VAL A 183 8.29 2.62 14.37
C VAL A 183 8.22 1.89 15.71
N PHE A 184 9.32 1.28 16.15
CA PHE A 184 9.38 0.52 17.40
C PHE A 184 10.80 0.53 18.02
N PRO A 185 10.90 0.36 19.35
CA PRO A 185 12.18 0.34 20.06
C PRO A 185 12.98 -0.94 19.78
N THR A 186 14.30 -0.83 19.83
CA THR A 186 15.23 -1.97 19.90
C THR A 186 16.24 -1.76 21.04
N ASP A 187 17.12 -2.73 21.29
CA ASP A 187 18.23 -2.60 22.25
C ASP A 187 19.24 -1.51 21.86
N THR A 188 19.29 -1.16 20.57
CA THR A 188 20.23 -0.18 19.99
C THR A 188 19.62 1.22 19.81
N VAL A 189 18.77 1.37 18.81
CA VAL A 189 18.12 2.61 18.36
C VAL A 189 16.71 2.23 17.88
N TYR A 190 15.80 3.19 17.79
CA TYR A 190 14.48 2.93 17.23
C TYR A 190 14.60 2.48 15.78
N GLY A 191 13.80 1.48 15.41
CA GLY A 191 13.66 0.99 14.05
C GLY A 191 12.35 1.46 13.45
N VAL A 192 12.33 1.73 12.15
CA VAL A 192 11.12 1.82 11.34
C VAL A 192 11.12 0.64 10.39
N GLY A 193 10.02 -0.12 10.40
CA GLY A 193 9.91 -1.38 9.69
C GLY A 193 8.63 -1.56 8.91
N CYS A 194 8.71 -2.44 7.92
CA CYS A 194 7.61 -2.84 7.06
C CYS A 194 7.70 -4.34 6.71
N ASP A 195 6.66 -4.87 6.06
CA ASP A 195 6.69 -6.20 5.48
C ASP A 195 7.75 -6.26 4.37
N LEU A 196 8.72 -7.17 4.52
CA LEU A 196 9.83 -7.33 3.59
C LEU A 196 9.42 -7.93 2.24
N TRP A 197 8.23 -8.54 2.15
CA TRP A 197 7.69 -9.11 0.90
C TRP A 197 6.82 -8.14 0.12
N SER A 198 6.45 -7.00 0.72
CA SER A 198 5.61 -5.99 0.10
C SER A 198 6.46 -4.93 -0.59
N ALA A 199 6.55 -5.02 -1.92
CA ALA A 199 7.25 -4.00 -2.72
C ALA A 199 6.72 -2.57 -2.47
N PRO A 200 5.38 -2.32 -2.37
CA PRO A 200 4.86 -1.01 -2.00
C PRO A 200 5.34 -0.53 -0.62
N ALA A 201 5.40 -1.42 0.37
CA ALA A 201 5.82 -1.05 1.72
C ALA A 201 7.33 -0.76 1.81
N LEU A 202 8.15 -1.47 1.04
CA LEU A 202 9.58 -1.16 0.89
C LEU A 202 9.78 0.22 0.26
N GLU A 203 9.07 0.54 -0.82
CA GLU A 203 9.13 1.87 -1.45
C GLU A 203 8.64 2.98 -0.52
N GLN A 204 7.59 2.74 0.26
CA GLN A 204 7.12 3.65 1.29
C GLN A 204 8.20 3.89 2.37
N LEU A 205 8.89 2.85 2.81
CA LEU A 205 10.00 2.96 3.77
C LEU A 205 11.16 3.81 3.23
N TYR A 206 11.54 3.63 1.95
CA TYR A 206 12.52 4.49 1.29
C TYR A 206 12.05 5.95 1.26
N ARG A 207 10.80 6.20 0.85
CA ARG A 207 10.23 7.55 0.75
C ARG A 207 10.14 8.24 2.10
N ALA A 208 9.59 7.59 3.12
CA ALA A 208 9.40 8.15 4.45
C ALA A 208 10.74 8.70 5.01
N LYS A 209 11.82 7.95 4.80
CA LYS A 209 13.16 8.33 5.25
C LYS A 209 13.93 9.24 4.29
N GLY A 210 13.46 9.45 3.07
CA GLY A 210 14.29 9.98 1.98
C GLY A 210 15.58 9.17 1.82
N ARG A 211 15.48 7.83 1.93
CA ARG A 211 16.63 6.93 1.90
C ARG A 211 17.16 6.80 0.46
N PRO A 212 18.48 6.94 0.23
CA PRO A 212 19.07 6.67 -1.06
C PRO A 212 18.81 5.22 -1.52
N ALA A 213 18.46 5.03 -2.79
CA ALA A 213 18.00 3.74 -3.33
C ALA A 213 19.07 2.65 -3.29
N GLU A 214 20.34 3.05 -3.31
CA GLU A 214 21.52 2.20 -3.25
C GLU A 214 21.77 1.57 -1.86
N LEU A 215 21.11 2.08 -0.81
CA LEU A 215 21.28 1.55 0.55
C LEU A 215 20.29 0.42 0.83
N ALA A 216 20.80 -0.81 0.88
CA ALA A 216 20.03 -2.00 1.27
C ALA A 216 19.39 -1.84 2.65
N ILE A 217 18.27 -2.53 2.89
CA ILE A 217 17.54 -2.52 4.15
C ILE A 217 17.86 -3.80 4.92
N PRO A 218 18.37 -3.71 6.16
CA PRO A 218 18.53 -4.88 7.02
C PRO A 218 17.21 -5.57 7.34
N VAL A 219 17.28 -6.86 7.62
CA VAL A 219 16.15 -7.66 8.12
C VAL A 219 16.36 -7.93 9.61
N LEU A 220 15.38 -7.58 10.44
CA LEU A 220 15.32 -8.07 11.82
C LEU A 220 14.50 -9.35 11.86
N VAL A 221 15.03 -10.36 12.54
CA VAL A 221 14.40 -11.67 12.74
C VAL A 221 14.03 -11.88 14.20
N SER A 222 13.16 -12.84 14.49
CA SER A 222 12.78 -13.22 15.87
C SER A 222 13.39 -14.54 16.35
N GLY A 223 14.03 -15.28 15.45
CA GLY A 223 14.73 -16.55 15.70
C GLY A 223 15.35 -17.15 14.44
N PRO A 224 15.95 -18.36 14.54
CA PRO A 224 16.65 -19.02 13.43
C PRO A 224 15.78 -19.26 12.19
N GLU A 225 14.49 -19.53 12.36
CA GLU A 225 13.56 -19.72 11.24
C GLU A 225 13.50 -18.48 10.34
N GLY A 226 13.50 -17.28 10.92
CA GLY A 226 13.53 -16.03 10.17
C GLY A 226 14.86 -15.79 9.44
N VAL A 227 15.97 -16.38 9.91
CA VAL A 227 17.25 -16.33 9.18
C VAL A 227 17.14 -17.20 7.94
N ALA A 228 16.60 -18.41 8.07
CA ALA A 228 16.45 -19.36 6.96
C ALA A 228 15.55 -18.82 5.82
N THR A 229 14.59 -17.94 6.12
CA THR A 229 13.73 -17.32 5.10
C THR A 229 14.43 -16.27 4.24
N VAL A 230 15.55 -15.70 4.71
CA VAL A 230 16.24 -14.59 4.02
C VAL A 230 17.67 -14.91 3.61
N ALA A 231 18.36 -15.79 4.32
CA ALA A 231 19.72 -16.23 4.00
C ALA A 231 19.70 -17.57 3.24
N ARG A 232 20.47 -17.66 2.15
CA ARG A 232 20.55 -18.87 1.30
C ARG A 232 21.34 -19.99 1.95
N TRP A 233 22.44 -19.63 2.61
CA TRP A 233 23.30 -20.51 3.38
C TRP A 233 24.06 -19.67 4.42
N LEU A 234 24.57 -20.32 5.45
CA LEU A 234 25.26 -19.67 6.56
C LEU A 234 26.77 -19.90 6.41
N PRO A 235 27.59 -18.83 6.31
CA PRO A 235 29.04 -18.96 6.24
C PRO A 235 29.66 -19.51 7.52
N ASP A 236 30.92 -19.93 7.41
CA ASP A 236 31.73 -20.30 8.57
C ASP A 236 31.77 -19.17 9.60
N ARG A 237 31.88 -19.53 10.89
CA ARG A 237 31.81 -18.60 12.04
C ARG A 237 30.46 -17.92 12.29
N PHE A 238 29.45 -18.10 11.42
CA PHE A 238 28.12 -17.55 11.66
C PHE A 238 27.54 -18.01 13.01
N GLU A 239 27.53 -19.31 13.28
CA GLU A 239 26.96 -19.88 14.51
C GLU A 239 27.71 -19.39 15.77
N GLU A 240 29.03 -19.24 15.69
CA GLU A 240 29.84 -18.73 16.80
C GLU A 240 29.50 -17.26 17.10
N LEU A 241 29.41 -16.42 16.06
CA LEU A 241 29.04 -15.01 16.19
C LEU A 241 27.61 -14.83 16.67
N ALA A 242 26.65 -15.52 16.04
CA ALA A 242 25.26 -15.47 16.41
C ALA A 242 25.07 -16.00 17.84
N GLY A 243 25.66 -17.15 18.19
CA GLY A 243 25.57 -17.71 19.53
C GLY A 243 26.15 -16.81 20.62
N ARG A 244 27.14 -15.97 20.29
CA ARG A 244 27.75 -15.04 21.25
C ARG A 244 27.03 -13.69 21.35
N PHE A 245 26.58 -13.14 20.23
CA PHE A 245 26.14 -11.74 20.14
C PHE A 245 24.66 -11.57 19.79
N TRP A 246 23.92 -12.65 19.52
CA TRP A 246 22.47 -12.65 19.32
C TRP A 246 21.73 -13.34 20.48
N PRO A 247 20.58 -12.79 20.93
CA PRO A 247 20.02 -11.49 20.58
C PRO A 247 20.95 -10.34 20.99
N GLY A 248 21.04 -9.28 20.19
CA GLY A 248 21.86 -8.12 20.55
C GLY A 248 22.28 -7.21 19.40
N GLY A 249 23.33 -6.44 19.65
CA GLY A 249 23.81 -5.34 18.80
C GLY A 249 24.64 -5.74 17.58
N LEU A 250 24.62 -7.01 17.13
CA LEU A 250 25.32 -7.46 15.93
C LEU A 250 24.36 -7.57 14.74
N THR A 251 24.78 -7.08 13.58
CA THR A 251 24.17 -7.36 12.28
C THR A 251 25.16 -8.10 11.41
N ILE A 252 24.73 -9.20 10.80
CA ILE A 252 25.57 -10.07 9.98
C ILE A 252 25.10 -10.00 8.53
N VAL A 253 25.99 -9.67 7.60
CA VAL A 253 25.70 -9.73 6.16
C VAL A 253 25.93 -11.16 5.66
N LEU A 254 24.89 -11.71 5.04
CA LEU A 254 24.81 -13.10 4.61
C LEU A 254 24.44 -13.19 3.12
N PRO A 255 24.80 -14.28 2.43
CA PRO A 255 24.30 -14.58 1.09
C PRO A 255 22.77 -14.65 1.07
N ARG A 256 22.12 -13.93 0.16
CA ARG A 256 20.65 -13.79 0.16
C ARG A 256 19.92 -14.95 -0.52
N GLN A 257 18.70 -15.22 -0.06
CA GLN A 257 17.73 -16.04 -0.80
C GLN A 257 17.34 -15.38 -2.12
N SER A 258 17.13 -16.18 -3.16
CA SER A 258 16.84 -15.68 -4.52
C SER A 258 15.48 -15.00 -4.64
N ASN A 259 14.51 -15.40 -3.83
CA ASN A 259 13.14 -14.89 -3.83
C ASN A 259 12.97 -13.55 -3.10
N LEU A 260 14.00 -13.03 -2.43
CA LEU A 260 13.90 -11.72 -1.78
C LEU A 260 13.68 -10.60 -2.80
N PRO A 261 12.80 -9.62 -2.51
CA PRO A 261 12.59 -8.49 -3.40
C PRO A 261 13.90 -7.72 -3.65
N GLU A 262 14.16 -7.38 -4.91
CA GLU A 262 15.37 -6.67 -5.31
C GLU A 262 15.56 -5.35 -4.55
N ARG A 263 14.44 -4.68 -4.25
CA ARG A 263 14.43 -3.42 -3.53
C ARG A 263 14.92 -3.53 -2.08
N LEU A 264 14.80 -4.70 -1.46
CA LEU A 264 15.30 -4.95 -0.11
C LEU A 264 16.83 -4.93 -0.05
N THR A 265 17.49 -5.52 -1.05
CA THR A 265 18.95 -5.66 -1.10
C THR A 265 19.63 -4.60 -1.97
N SER A 266 18.85 -3.73 -2.63
CA SER A 266 19.30 -2.78 -3.64
C SER A 266 20.16 -3.47 -4.72
N GLY A 267 19.70 -4.62 -5.21
CA GLY A 267 20.38 -5.41 -6.25
C GLY A 267 21.59 -6.21 -5.79
N ARG A 268 21.94 -6.22 -4.49
CA ARG A 268 23.05 -7.02 -3.96
C ARG A 268 22.67 -8.49 -3.83
N ASP A 269 23.68 -9.36 -3.89
CA ASP A 269 23.57 -10.80 -3.62
C ASP A 269 23.60 -11.15 -2.12
N THR A 270 23.55 -10.14 -1.26
CA THR A 270 23.63 -10.27 0.18
C THR A 270 22.47 -9.58 0.90
N VAL A 271 22.21 -10.01 2.13
CA VAL A 271 21.20 -9.45 3.03
C VAL A 271 21.82 -9.28 4.43
N ALA A 272 21.59 -8.14 5.06
CA ALA A 272 22.02 -7.89 6.43
C ALA A 272 20.94 -8.38 7.40
N VAL A 273 21.28 -9.25 8.34
CA VAL A 273 20.32 -9.87 9.27
C VAL A 273 20.71 -9.57 10.71
N ARG A 274 19.71 -9.41 11.60
CA ARG A 274 19.94 -9.27 13.05
C ARG A 274 18.79 -9.81 13.88
N LEU A 275 19.11 -10.45 15.00
CA LEU A 275 18.18 -10.79 16.07
C LEU A 275 18.28 -9.71 17.19
N PRO A 276 17.31 -8.78 17.32
CA PRO A 276 17.39 -7.71 18.31
C PRO A 276 17.09 -8.22 19.74
N ASP A 277 17.75 -7.65 20.75
CA ASP A 277 17.52 -7.96 22.17
C ASP A 277 16.51 -7.01 22.82
N HIS A 278 15.32 -6.91 22.22
CA HIS A 278 14.26 -6.07 22.77
C HIS A 278 12.93 -6.82 22.75
N PRO A 279 12.22 -6.95 23.89
CA PRO A 279 11.01 -7.77 23.98
C PRO A 279 9.93 -7.31 23.02
N VAL A 280 9.70 -5.99 22.90
CA VAL A 280 8.72 -5.41 21.96
C VAL A 280 9.09 -5.72 20.51
N ALA A 281 10.35 -5.55 20.11
CA ALA A 281 10.80 -5.84 18.75
C ALA A 281 10.61 -7.32 18.41
N ARG A 282 11.08 -8.21 19.29
CA ARG A 282 10.95 -9.66 19.09
C ARG A 282 9.49 -10.11 19.01
N ALA A 283 8.62 -9.58 19.87
CA ALA A 283 7.20 -9.88 19.84
C ALA A 283 6.53 -9.41 18.54
N LEU A 284 6.84 -8.19 18.10
CA LEU A 284 6.33 -7.64 16.84
C LEU A 284 6.80 -8.46 15.63
N ILE A 285 8.09 -8.76 15.55
CA ILE A 285 8.68 -9.52 14.44
C ILE A 285 8.09 -10.94 14.39
N ALA A 286 8.01 -11.62 15.54
CA ALA A 286 7.42 -12.96 15.62
C ALA A 286 5.94 -12.95 15.16
N ALA A 287 5.14 -12.01 15.66
CA ALA A 287 3.73 -11.89 15.28
C ALA A 287 3.51 -11.47 13.81
N SER A 288 4.55 -10.92 13.17
CA SER A 288 4.53 -10.51 11.76
C SER A 288 5.08 -11.56 10.80
N GLY A 289 5.32 -12.79 11.26
CA GLY A 289 5.81 -13.89 10.40
C GLY A 289 7.32 -14.16 10.53
N GLY A 290 7.98 -13.60 11.53
CA GLY A 290 9.32 -14.01 11.96
C GLY A 290 10.48 -13.19 11.39
N ALA A 291 10.24 -12.37 10.37
CA ALA A 291 11.22 -11.46 9.76
C ALA A 291 10.55 -10.15 9.32
N LEU A 292 11.25 -9.01 9.47
CA LEU A 292 10.79 -7.68 9.04
C LEU A 292 11.94 -6.89 8.41
N ALA A 293 11.64 -6.11 7.37
CA ALA A 293 12.58 -5.14 6.82
C ALA A 293 12.62 -3.92 7.73
N VAL A 294 13.80 -3.56 8.25
CA VAL A 294 13.93 -2.52 9.29
C VAL A 294 15.21 -1.71 9.10
N THR A 295 15.08 -0.39 9.25
CA THR A 295 16.21 0.55 9.33
C THR A 295 15.98 1.50 10.51
N SER A 296 16.98 2.27 10.91
CA SER A 296 16.84 3.28 11.98
C SER A 296 15.68 4.26 11.71
N ALA A 297 14.95 4.66 12.74
CA ALA A 297 13.77 5.52 12.66
C ALA A 297 14.11 7.02 12.64
N ASN A 298 14.76 7.48 11.58
CA ASN A 298 15.14 8.87 11.37
C ASN A 298 15.10 9.24 9.88
N VAL A 299 15.10 10.52 9.54
CA VAL A 299 15.34 10.94 8.14
C VAL A 299 16.80 10.64 7.80
N SER A 300 17.06 10.15 6.58
CA SER A 300 18.40 9.72 6.18
C SER A 300 19.41 10.86 6.29
N GLY A 301 20.56 10.58 6.90
CA GLY A 301 21.60 11.58 7.22
C GLY A 301 21.44 12.26 8.59
N ARG A 302 20.27 12.17 9.24
CA ARG A 302 20.09 12.64 10.63
C ARG A 302 20.55 11.61 11.66
N PRO A 303 20.79 12.01 12.92
CA PRO A 303 21.05 11.09 14.02
C PRO A 303 19.96 10.01 14.14
N ALA A 304 20.35 8.80 14.55
CA ALA A 304 19.39 7.73 14.78
C ALA A 304 18.54 8.03 16.03
N ALA A 305 17.24 7.79 15.95
CA ALA A 305 16.33 7.99 17.07
C ALA A 305 16.64 7.02 18.21
N THR A 306 16.72 7.53 19.44
CA THR A 306 16.91 6.74 20.66
C THR A 306 15.68 6.72 21.54
N THR A 307 14.71 7.58 21.25
CA THR A 307 13.38 7.65 21.87
C THR A 307 12.29 7.71 20.81
N ALA A 308 11.04 7.45 21.22
CA ALA A 308 9.89 7.63 20.34
C ALA A 308 9.73 9.10 19.90
N GLN A 309 10.10 10.04 20.78
CA GLN A 309 10.05 11.47 20.53
C GLN A 309 11.06 11.87 19.45
N ASP A 310 12.28 11.32 19.47
CA ASP A 310 13.27 11.52 18.40
C ASP A 310 12.73 11.04 17.05
N ALA A 311 12.10 9.86 17.05
CA ALA A 311 11.52 9.29 15.84
C ALA A 311 10.35 10.13 15.31
N LEU A 312 9.48 10.64 16.19
CA LEU A 312 8.37 11.52 15.83
C LEU A 312 8.86 12.85 15.25
N ALA A 313 9.92 13.44 15.81
CA ALA A 313 10.50 14.68 15.30
C ALA A 313 10.94 14.56 13.83
N ASP A 314 11.34 13.37 13.40
CA ASP A 314 11.81 13.08 12.06
C ASP A 314 10.73 12.49 11.12
N LEU A 315 9.87 11.62 11.64
CA LEU A 315 9.00 10.75 10.85
C LEU A 315 7.50 10.96 11.09
N ALA A 316 7.08 11.87 11.98
CA ALA A 316 5.66 12.20 12.11
C ALA A 316 5.08 12.67 10.77
N GLY A 317 3.89 12.19 10.45
CA GLY A 317 3.29 12.39 9.13
C GLY A 317 3.83 11.46 8.05
N ARG A 318 4.85 10.63 8.30
CA ARG A 318 5.47 9.75 7.30
C ARG A 318 5.35 8.26 7.63
N VAL A 319 4.89 7.96 8.84
CA VAL A 319 4.64 6.61 9.37
C VAL A 319 3.28 6.58 10.06
N GLU A 320 2.62 5.44 10.01
CA GLU A 320 1.27 5.26 10.53
C GLU A 320 1.24 5.02 12.04
N LEU A 321 2.27 4.34 12.57
CA LEU A 321 2.30 3.94 13.97
C LEU A 321 3.70 4.05 14.58
N VAL A 322 3.75 4.56 15.80
CA VAL A 322 4.93 4.55 16.68
C VAL A 322 4.58 3.81 17.97
N LEU A 323 5.39 2.80 18.30
CA LEU A 323 5.37 2.13 19.60
C LEU A 323 6.40 2.79 20.52
N ASP A 324 5.95 3.48 21.57
CA ASP A 324 6.80 4.09 22.57
C ASP A 324 7.14 3.10 23.68
N GLY A 325 8.38 2.60 23.66
CA GLY A 325 8.94 1.74 24.71
C GLY A 325 9.98 2.42 25.59
N GLY A 326 10.03 3.76 25.61
CA GLY A 326 11.05 4.52 26.33
C GLY A 326 12.38 4.62 25.57
N ALA A 327 13.46 4.94 26.29
CA ALA A 327 14.78 5.14 25.70
C ALA A 327 15.47 3.80 25.37
N CYS A 328 16.15 3.74 24.23
CA CYS A 328 16.97 2.59 23.85
C CYS A 328 18.18 2.46 24.80
N PRO A 329 18.43 1.27 25.38
CA PRO A 329 19.50 1.08 26.36
C PRO A 329 20.91 1.44 25.87
N GLN A 330 21.27 1.11 24.63
CA GLN A 330 22.62 1.34 24.12
C GLN A 330 22.78 2.72 23.44
N GLY A 331 21.74 3.25 22.81
CA GLY A 331 21.75 4.54 22.11
C GLY A 331 22.66 4.62 20.87
N VAL A 332 23.32 3.52 20.49
CA VAL A 332 24.24 3.41 19.35
C VAL A 332 23.75 2.30 18.43
N ALA A 333 23.91 2.48 17.12
CA ALA A 333 23.50 1.48 16.13
C ALA A 333 24.31 0.18 16.22
N SER A 334 23.76 -0.92 15.70
CA SER A 334 24.46 -2.22 15.67
C SER A 334 25.77 -2.18 14.89
N SER A 335 26.75 -2.98 15.34
CA SER A 335 27.93 -3.29 14.53
C SER A 335 27.52 -4.16 13.33
N ILE A 336 28.09 -3.92 12.15
CA ILE A 336 27.79 -4.69 10.94
C ILE A 336 29.04 -5.44 10.49
N VAL A 337 28.97 -6.77 10.46
CA VAL A 337 30.04 -7.64 9.97
C VAL A 337 29.57 -8.36 8.71
N ASP A 338 30.42 -8.38 7.70
CA ASP A 338 30.22 -9.11 6.46
C ASP A 338 30.94 -10.44 6.47
N LEU A 339 30.16 -11.52 6.48
CA LEU A 339 30.63 -12.90 6.39
C LEU A 339 30.46 -13.48 4.98
N SER A 340 29.97 -12.69 4.02
CA SER A 340 29.86 -13.14 2.63
C SER A 340 31.20 -13.10 1.87
N VAL A 341 32.22 -12.51 2.49
CA VAL A 341 33.57 -12.34 1.96
C VAL A 341 34.61 -12.97 2.89
N SER A 342 35.78 -13.31 2.32
CA SER A 342 36.92 -13.85 3.05
C SER A 342 38.17 -13.02 2.71
N PRO A 343 38.88 -12.45 3.71
CA PRO A 343 38.54 -12.47 5.14
C PRO A 343 37.27 -11.66 5.45
N PRO A 344 36.59 -11.91 6.59
CA PRO A 344 35.44 -11.14 7.04
C PRO A 344 35.73 -9.65 7.19
N ARG A 345 34.73 -8.80 6.98
CA ARG A 345 34.88 -7.33 7.02
C ARG A 345 33.94 -6.65 8.00
N LEU A 346 34.45 -5.71 8.79
CA LEU A 346 33.64 -4.82 9.61
C LEU A 346 33.15 -3.64 8.76
N LEU A 347 31.91 -3.71 8.27
CA LEU A 347 31.34 -2.64 7.45
C LEU A 347 30.95 -1.39 8.24
N ARG A 348 30.62 -1.57 9.53
CA ARG A 348 30.25 -0.47 10.42
C ARG A 348 30.59 -0.80 11.87
N PRO A 349 31.44 -0.01 12.56
CA PRO A 349 31.57 -0.07 14.01
C PRO A 349 30.28 0.43 14.68
N GLY A 350 29.91 -0.16 15.82
CA GLY A 350 28.66 0.15 16.50
C GLY A 350 28.65 -0.33 17.94
N ALA A 351 27.53 -0.91 18.37
CA ALA A 351 27.28 -1.38 19.72
C ALA A 351 28.32 -2.37 20.31
N LEU A 352 29.07 -3.08 19.47
CA LEU A 352 30.04 -4.08 19.91
C LEU A 352 31.47 -3.59 19.77
N ASP A 353 32.28 -3.92 20.78
CA ASP A 353 33.73 -3.73 20.74
C ASP A 353 34.34 -4.61 19.64
N VAL A 354 35.19 -3.99 18.81
CA VAL A 354 35.93 -4.66 17.74
C VAL A 354 36.87 -5.72 18.30
N ALA A 355 37.42 -5.52 19.50
CA ALA A 355 38.26 -6.53 20.15
C ALA A 355 37.47 -7.82 20.43
N ALA A 356 36.23 -7.71 20.94
CA ALA A 356 35.37 -8.86 21.16
C ALA A 356 34.97 -9.58 19.86
N LEU A 357 34.76 -8.83 18.77
CA LEU A 357 34.53 -9.44 17.46
C LEU A 357 35.76 -10.23 16.97
N ARG A 358 36.97 -9.72 17.22
CA ARG A 358 38.23 -10.36 16.83
C ARG A 358 38.58 -11.61 17.63
N GLU A 359 37.98 -11.82 18.80
CA GLU A 359 38.10 -13.10 19.52
C GLU A 359 37.52 -14.26 18.70
N ILE A 360 36.47 -14.01 17.91
CA ILE A 360 35.83 -15.00 17.02
C ILE A 360 36.36 -14.90 15.59
N LEU A 361 36.70 -13.68 15.14
CA LEU A 361 37.23 -13.38 13.80
C LEU A 361 38.63 -12.74 13.86
N PRO A 362 39.70 -13.52 14.09
CA PRO A 362 41.05 -12.97 14.27
C PRO A 362 41.57 -12.17 13.06
N ASP A 363 41.08 -12.50 11.87
CA ASP A 363 41.42 -11.89 10.58
C ASP A 363 40.44 -10.78 10.14
N LEU A 364 39.56 -10.31 11.04
CA LEU A 364 38.58 -9.26 10.73
C LEU A 364 39.23 -7.97 10.23
N GLU A 365 38.96 -7.66 8.97
CA GLU A 365 39.36 -6.42 8.30
C GLU A 365 38.39 -5.27 8.62
N ALA A 366 38.89 -4.03 8.57
CA ALA A 366 38.13 -2.81 8.81
C ALA A 366 37.88 -2.03 7.52
#